data_AF-A0A950U1L9-F1
#
_entry.id   AF-A0A950U1L9-F1
#
_cell.length_a   1.000
_cell.length_b   1.000
_cell.length_c   1.000
_cell.angle_alpha   90.00
_cell.angle_beta   90.00
_cell.angle_gamma   90.00
#
_symmetry.space_group_name_H-M   'P 1'
#
loop_
_entity.id
_entity.type
_entity.pdbx_description
1 polymer ?
#
loop_
_entity_poly.entity_id
_entity_poly.type
_entity_poly.pdbx_seq_one_letter_code
_entity_poly.pdbx_strand_id
1 'polypeptide(L)'
;MNSALILIVKAVNGGLFVVAFALVAEGLKPKRFAGLFSAAPSVAIANLLVTVLDKGPRDGKLNSIGMIAGACAMVIACAAGIAAVRRLGAVRGSSAVAAIWLVVALASYVAVVR
;
A
#
# COMPACT_ATOMS: atom_id res chain seq x y z
N MET A 1 -10.20 22.06 8.08
CA MET A 1 -8.98 22.82 7.71
C MET A 1 -9.22 23.51 6.38
N ASN A 2 -8.51 24.62 6.08
CA ASN A 2 -8.60 25.25 4.76
C ASN A 2 -8.05 24.28 3.68
N SER A 3 -8.71 24.11 2.53
CA SER A 3 -8.34 23.11 1.51
C SER A 3 -6.89 23.26 1.01
N ALA A 4 -6.39 24.50 0.96
CA ALA A 4 -5.00 24.80 0.63
C ALA A 4 -4.02 24.20 1.66
N LEU A 5 -4.33 24.26 2.95
CA LEU A 5 -3.50 23.68 4.00
C LEU A 5 -3.44 22.15 3.88
N ILE A 6 -4.54 21.49 3.53
CA ILE A 6 -4.57 20.04 3.34
C ILE A 6 -3.67 19.61 2.16
N LEU A 7 -3.68 20.37 1.06
CA LEU A 7 -2.80 20.13 -0.09
C LEU A 7 -1.31 20.28 0.26
N ILE A 8 -0.97 21.33 1.01
CA ILE A 8 0.40 21.54 1.50
C ILE A 8 0.83 20.39 2.40
N VAL A 9 -0.03 19.99 3.35
CA VAL A 9 0.24 18.84 4.22
C VAL A 9 0.42 17.56 3.40
N LYS A 10 -0.43 17.28 2.40
CA LYS A 10 -0.26 16.11 1.53
C LYS A 10 1.11 16.11 0.82
N ALA A 11 1.49 17.24 0.23
CA ALA A 11 2.72 17.36 -0.54
C ALA A 11 3.97 17.21 0.35
N VAL A 12 4.02 17.93 1.47
CA VAL A 12 5.14 17.88 2.43
C VAL A 12 5.24 16.50 3.07
N ASN A 13 4.12 15.96 3.52
CA ASN A 13 4.09 14.68 4.21
C ASN A 13 4.47 13.51 3.30
N GLY A 14 3.95 13.51 2.06
CA GLY A 14 4.32 12.52 1.06
C GLY A 14 5.82 12.54 0.76
N GLY A 15 6.38 13.71 0.47
CA GLY A 15 7.82 13.86 0.19
C GLY A 15 8.71 13.48 1.38
N LEU A 16 8.34 13.92 2.59
CA LEU A 16 9.08 13.62 3.81
C LEU A 16 9.16 12.12 4.08
N PHE A 17 8.03 11.41 4.01
CA PHE A 17 8.02 9.97 4.24
C PHE A 17 8.74 9.21 3.12
N VAL A 18 8.62 9.63 1.86
CA VAL A 18 9.37 9.02 0.75
C VAL A 18 10.88 9.09 1.01
N VAL A 19 11.40 10.27 1.40
CA VAL A 19 12.83 10.47 1.70
C VAL A 19 13.25 9.67 2.95
N ALA A 20 12.47 9.72 4.04
CA ALA A 20 12.78 8.99 5.26
C ALA A 20 12.87 7.47 5.03
N PHE A 21 11.89 6.88 4.33
CA PHE A 21 11.90 5.46 4.01
C PHE A 21 13.00 5.09 2.99
N ALA A 22 13.34 5.99 2.07
CA ALA A 22 14.47 5.77 1.17
C ALA A 22 15.79 5.68 1.94
N LEU A 23 16.04 6.59 2.89
CA LEU A 23 17.26 6.57 3.71
C LEU A 23 17.36 5.30 4.57
N VAL A 24 16.27 4.90 5.22
CA VAL A 24 16.23 3.66 6.01
C VAL A 24 16.52 2.45 5.12
N ALA A 25 15.88 2.37 3.97
CA ALA A 25 16.02 1.23 3.08
C ALA A 25 17.35 1.24 2.29
N GLU A 26 18.00 2.39 2.16
CA GLU A 26 19.37 2.47 1.67
C GLU A 26 20.37 1.83 2.66
N GLY A 27 20.12 1.94 3.97
CA GLY A 27 20.88 1.23 5.00
C GLY A 27 20.66 -0.29 5.01
N LEU A 28 19.58 -0.77 4.38
CA LEU A 28 19.21 -2.19 4.37
C LEU A 28 19.71 -2.90 3.10
N LYS A 29 20.26 -4.11 3.26
CA LYS A 29 20.48 -5.04 2.14
C LYS A 29 19.35 -6.08 2.14
N PRO A 30 18.82 -6.45 0.96
CA PRO A 30 19.17 -6.02 -0.40
C PRO A 30 18.55 -4.68 -0.84
N LYS A 31 19.28 -3.92 -1.68
CA LYS A 31 18.93 -2.55 -2.14
C LYS A 31 17.60 -2.44 -2.91
N ARG A 32 17.09 -3.56 -3.44
CA ARG A 32 15.75 -3.65 -4.05
C ARG A 32 14.60 -3.24 -3.12
N PHE A 33 14.83 -3.25 -1.81
CA PHE A 33 13.85 -2.80 -0.83
C PHE A 33 13.73 -1.28 -0.72
N ALA A 34 14.71 -0.51 -1.22
CA ALA A 34 14.66 0.95 -1.22
C ALA A 34 13.46 1.49 -2.00
N GLY A 35 13.25 1.02 -3.22
CA GLY A 35 12.08 1.39 -4.02
C GLY A 35 10.77 0.91 -3.41
N LEU A 36 10.73 -0.32 -2.87
CA LEU A 36 9.50 -0.92 -2.34
C LEU A 36 9.02 -0.22 -1.06
N PHE A 37 9.92 0.06 -0.13
CA PHE A 37 9.58 0.74 1.14
C PHE A 37 9.35 2.24 0.97
N SER A 38 10.05 2.88 0.03
CA SER A 38 9.86 4.31 -0.24
C SER A 38 8.58 4.62 -1.01
N ALA A 39 7.95 3.63 -1.66
CA ALA A 39 6.69 3.82 -2.39
C ALA A 39 5.45 3.38 -1.59
N ALA A 40 5.42 2.16 -1.05
CA ALA A 40 4.18 1.60 -0.51
C ALA A 40 3.89 2.06 0.95
N PRO A 41 4.77 1.81 1.95
CA PRO A 41 4.55 2.27 3.33
C PRO A 41 4.51 3.78 3.51
N SER A 42 5.34 4.53 2.79
CA SER A 42 5.43 5.99 2.90
C SER A 42 4.12 6.67 2.53
N VAL A 43 3.56 6.32 1.37
CA VAL A 43 2.29 6.85 0.86
C VAL A 43 1.13 6.42 1.74
N ALA A 44 1.16 5.18 2.23
CA ALA A 44 0.22 4.62 3.19
C ALA A 44 0.14 5.47 4.48
N ILE A 45 1.27 5.70 5.15
CA ILE A 45 1.34 6.48 6.39
C ILE A 45 1.01 7.94 6.12
N ALA A 46 1.50 8.49 5.01
CA ALA A 46 1.23 9.88 4.64
C ALA A 46 -0.28 10.13 4.46
N ASN A 47 -0.96 9.21 3.76
CA ASN A 47 -2.40 9.28 3.52
C ASN A 47 -3.21 9.05 4.80
N LEU A 48 -2.78 8.14 5.69
CA LEU A 48 -3.43 7.93 6.98
C LEU A 48 -3.41 9.19 7.85
N LEU A 49 -2.25 9.87 7.94
CA LEU A 49 -2.14 11.10 8.71
C LEU A 49 -3.10 12.17 8.17
N VAL A 50 -3.12 12.36 6.85
CA VAL A 50 -4.03 13.33 6.22
C VAL A 50 -5.49 12.95 6.45
N THR A 51 -5.82 11.67 6.36
CA THR A 51 -7.19 11.18 6.60
C THR A 51 -7.64 11.45 8.04
N VAL A 52 -6.78 11.23 9.02
CA VAL A 52 -7.09 11.51 10.43
C VAL A 52 -7.27 13.01 10.66
N LEU A 53 -6.45 13.85 10.03
CA LEU A 53 -6.53 15.31 10.16
C LEU A 53 -7.76 15.92 9.46
N ASP A 54 -8.17 15.34 8.32
CA ASP A 54 -9.26 15.87 7.49
C ASP A 54 -10.62 15.31 7.90
N LYS A 55 -10.70 13.99 8.10
CA LYS A 55 -11.95 13.25 8.32
C LYS A 55 -12.10 12.66 9.73
N GLY A 56 -11.05 12.73 10.53
CA GLY A 56 -11.05 12.30 11.92
C GLY A 56 -10.59 10.84 12.15
N PRO A 57 -10.46 10.44 13.43
CA PRO A 57 -9.87 9.15 13.80
C PRO A 57 -10.67 7.92 13.36
N ARG A 58 -12.00 8.04 13.26
CA ARG A 58 -12.88 6.93 12.85
C ARG A 58 -12.57 6.50 11.41
N ASP A 59 -12.41 7.46 10.50
CA ASP A 59 -12.08 7.19 9.11
C ASP A 59 -10.63 6.72 8.97
N GLY A 60 -9.72 7.24 9.79
CA GLY A 60 -8.35 6.70 9.90
C GLY A 60 -8.35 5.21 10.27
N LYS A 61 -9.15 4.80 11.27
CA LYS A 61 -9.28 3.39 11.67
C LYS A 61 -9.78 2.51 10.53
N LEU A 62 -10.84 2.93 9.82
CA LEU A 62 -11.39 2.17 8.69
C LEU A 62 -10.36 2.00 7.56
N ASN A 63 -9.62 3.06 7.24
CA ASN A 63 -8.55 3.00 6.24
C ASN A 63 -7.44 2.03 6.67
N SER A 64 -7.00 2.07 7.94
CA SER A 64 -5.99 1.15 8.46
C SER A 64 -6.42 -0.32 8.35
N ILE A 65 -7.68 -0.63 8.67
CA ILE A 65 -8.21 -1.99 8.54
C ILE A 65 -8.21 -2.44 7.07
N GLY A 66 -8.64 -1.56 6.15
CA GLY A 66 -8.59 -1.83 4.72
C GLY A 66 -7.16 -2.07 4.20
N MET A 67 -6.19 -1.33 4.72
CA MET A 67 -4.77 -1.50 4.37
C MET A 67 -4.21 -2.85 4.85
N ILE A 68 -4.58 -3.30 6.05
CA ILE A 68 -4.21 -4.63 6.55
C ILE A 68 -4.84 -5.72 5.69
N ALA A 69 -6.13 -5.61 5.37
CA ALA A 69 -6.82 -6.57 4.51
C ALA A 69 -6.18 -6.65 3.11
N GLY A 70 -5.81 -5.50 2.53
CA GLY A 70 -5.08 -5.44 1.26
C GLY A 70 -3.67 -6.03 1.34
N ALA A 71 -2.97 -5.87 2.47
CA ALA A 71 -1.66 -6.49 2.69
C ALA A 71 -1.76 -8.02 2.74
N CYS A 72 -2.76 -8.57 3.44
CA CYS A 72 -3.04 -10.01 3.44
C CYS A 72 -3.36 -10.52 2.03
N ALA A 73 -4.17 -9.78 1.26
CA ALA A 73 -4.47 -10.12 -0.13
C ALA A 73 -3.21 -10.14 -1.01
N MET A 74 -2.29 -9.19 -0.81
CA MET A 74 -1.01 -9.13 -1.54
C MET A 74 -0.11 -10.32 -1.21
N VAL A 75 -0.05 -10.77 0.05
CA VAL A 75 0.70 -11.98 0.42
C VAL A 75 0.15 -13.21 -0.32
N ILE A 76 -1.17 -13.37 -0.37
CA ILE A 76 -1.83 -14.47 -1.08
C ILE A 76 -1.54 -14.40 -2.58
N ALA A 77 -1.67 -13.21 -3.17
CA ALA A 77 -1.41 -12.99 -4.59
C ALA A 77 0.05 -13.28 -4.96
N CYS A 78 1.02 -12.85 -4.14
CA CYS A 78 2.43 -13.15 -4.33
C CYS A 78 2.71 -14.66 -4.25
N ALA A 79 2.13 -15.37 -3.26
CA ALA A 79 2.28 -16.81 -3.13
C ALA A 79 1.71 -17.55 -4.36
N ALA A 80 0.51 -17.18 -4.81
CA ALA A 80 -0.09 -17.72 -6.02
C ALA A 80 0.72 -17.37 -7.28
N GLY A 81 1.33 -16.18 -7.31
CA GLY A 81 2.14 -15.69 -8.41
C GLY A 81 3.38 -16.50 -8.71
N ILE A 82 4.01 -17.07 -7.68
CA ILE A 82 5.16 -17.98 -7.86
C ILE A 82 4.76 -19.17 -8.74
N ALA A 83 3.58 -19.76 -8.50
CA ALA A 83 3.07 -20.86 -9.30
C ALA A 83 2.56 -20.39 -10.68
N ALA A 84 1.84 -19.26 -10.73
CA ALA A 84 1.25 -18.73 -11.96
C ALA A 84 2.31 -18.34 -12.99
N VAL A 85 3.36 -17.62 -12.58
CA VAL A 85 4.46 -17.21 -13.48
C VAL A 85 5.25 -18.42 -13.99
N ARG A 86 5.48 -19.43 -13.14
CA ARG A 86 6.17 -20.67 -13.56
C ARG A 86 5.38 -21.46 -14.61
N ARG A 87 4.05 -21.46 -14.54
CA ARG A 87 3.19 -22.27 -15.44
C ARG A 87 2.72 -21.52 -16.69
N LEU A 88 2.50 -20.22 -16.59
CA LEU A 88 1.84 -19.42 -17.64
C LEU A 88 2.81 -18.45 -18.35
N GLY A 89 4.05 -18.35 -17.87
CA GLY A 89 5.01 -17.35 -18.31
C GLY A 89 4.79 -15.98 -17.66
N ALA A 90 5.72 -15.05 -17.87
CA ALA A 90 5.76 -13.77 -17.16
C ALA A 90 4.50 -12.92 -17.37
N VAL A 91 4.07 -12.70 -18.61
CA VAL A 91 2.97 -11.78 -18.93
C VAL A 91 1.63 -12.30 -18.39
N ARG A 92 1.29 -13.56 -18.67
CA ARG A 92 0.04 -14.20 -18.23
C ARG A 92 0.04 -14.48 -16.73
N GLY A 93 1.20 -14.80 -16.16
CA GLY A 93 1.36 -14.95 -14.72
C GLY A 93 1.12 -13.63 -13.99
N SER A 94 1.71 -12.52 -14.47
CA SER A 94 1.51 -11.20 -13.86
C SER A 94 0.07 -10.70 -13.95
N SER A 95 -0.63 -10.94 -15.06
CA SER A 95 -2.05 -10.58 -15.16
C SER A 95 -2.93 -11.44 -14.25
N ALA A 96 -2.65 -12.75 -14.12
CA ALA A 96 -3.34 -13.61 -13.18
C ALA A 96 -3.11 -13.19 -11.72
N VAL A 97 -1.90 -12.77 -11.35
CA VAL A 97 -1.59 -12.24 -10.01
C VAL A 97 -2.37 -10.96 -9.72
N ALA A 98 -2.44 -10.04 -10.69
CA ALA A 98 -3.23 -8.81 -10.54
C ALA A 98 -4.73 -9.12 -10.34
N ALA A 99 -5.27 -10.09 -11.09
CA ALA A 99 -6.65 -10.53 -10.94
C ALA A 99 -6.91 -11.19 -9.59
N ILE A 100 -6.03 -12.11 -9.15
CA ILE A 100 -6.14 -12.77 -7.84
C ILE A 100 -6.08 -11.73 -6.72
N TRP A 101 -5.15 -10.78 -6.80
CA TRP A 101 -5.04 -9.71 -5.82
C TRP A 101 -6.33 -8.90 -5.75
N LEU A 102 -6.88 -8.46 -6.88
CA LEU A 102 -8.14 -7.71 -6.93
C LEU A 102 -9.30 -8.48 -6.31
N VAL A 103 -9.46 -9.76 -6.67
CA VAL A 103 -10.54 -10.60 -6.15
C VAL A 103 -10.41 -10.79 -4.65
N VAL A 104 -9.22 -11.13 -4.16
CA VAL A 104 -8.99 -11.38 -2.72
C VAL A 104 -9.11 -10.08 -1.92
N ALA A 105 -8.61 -8.96 -2.43
CA ALA A 105 -8.72 -7.65 -1.78
C ALA A 105 -10.18 -7.16 -1.73
N LEU A 106 -10.95 -7.37 -2.80
CA LEU A 106 -12.36 -7.00 -2.82
C LEU A 106 -13.17 -7.89 -1.86
N ALA A 107 -12.91 -9.20 -1.87
CA ALA A 107 -13.56 -10.14 -0.96
C ALA A 107 -13.25 -9.82 0.51
N SER A 108 -11.98 -9.54 0.84
CA SER A 108 -11.57 -9.18 2.20
C SER A 108 -12.12 -7.82 2.64
N TYR A 109 -12.20 -6.84 1.73
CA TYR A 109 -12.84 -5.55 2.01
C TYR A 109 -14.33 -5.71 2.35
N VAL A 110 -15.07 -6.47 1.52
CA VAL A 110 -16.50 -6.73 1.74
C VAL A 110 -16.74 -7.49 3.05
N ALA A 111 -15.84 -8.39 3.43
CA ALA A 111 -15.97 -9.19 4.65
C ALA A 111 -15.61 -8.43 5.94
N VAL A 112 -14.69 -7.46 5.88
CA VAL A 112 -14.08 -6.86 7.09
C VAL A 112 -14.44 -5.38 7.30
N VAL A 113 -14.65 -4.62 6.23
CA VAL A 113 -14.78 -3.14 6.29
C VAL A 113 -16.22 -2.66 6.06
N ARG A 114 -17.09 -3.54 5.55
CA ARG A 114 -18.51 -3.24 5.32
C ARG A 114 -19.31 -3.19 6.63
#